data_AF-A0A2P5NW62-F1
#
_entry.id   AF-A0A2P5NW62-F1
#
_cell.length_a   1.000
_cell.length_b   1.000
_cell.length_c   1.000
_cell.angle_alpha   90.00
_cell.angle_beta   90.00
_cell.angle_gamma   90.00
#
_symmetry.space_group_name_H-M   'P 1'
#
loop_
_entity.id
_entity.type
_entity.pdbx_description
1 polymer ?
#
loop_
_entity_poly.entity_id
_entity_poly.type
_entity_poly.pdbx_seq_one_letter_code
_entity_poly.pdbx_strand_id
1 'polypeptide(L)' 'MRTRVKICGFTRVEDAVFAAGLGVDAIGLVFYPPSPRHVAIEQALKIVNALPAFTTVVALFVDEQEALIREVLS' A
#
# COMPACT_ATOMS: atom_id res chain seq x y z
N MET A 1 16.87 11.29 -16.46
CA MET A 1 16.31 11.05 -15.12
C MET A 1 14.80 10.89 -15.26
N ARG A 2 14.22 9.78 -14.78
CA ARG A 2 12.76 9.54 -14.83
C ARG A 2 12.15 9.92 -13.48
N THR A 3 11.07 10.68 -13.48
CA THR A 3 10.28 10.97 -12.27
C THR A 3 9.61 9.69 -11.78
N ARG A 4 9.75 9.38 -10.49
CA ARG A 4 9.05 8.26 -9.86
C ARG A 4 7.72 8.72 -9.26
N VAL A 5 6.67 7.91 -9.42
CA VAL A 5 5.31 8.20 -8.98
C VAL A 5 4.84 7.16 -7.97
N LYS A 6 4.32 7.65 -6.83
CA LYS A 6 3.62 6.86 -5.83
C LYS A 6 2.19 7.36 -5.70
N ILE A 7 1.21 6.45 -5.77
CA ILE A 7 -0.19 6.75 -5.44
C ILE A 7 -0.51 6.15 -4.07
N CYS A 8 -1.19 6.90 -3.20
CA CYS A 8 -1.35 6.53 -1.78
C CYS A 8 -2.82 6.31 -1.40
N GLY A 9 -3.05 5.38 -0.46
CA GLY A 9 -4.35 5.14 0.16
C GLY A 9 -5.26 4.25 -0.66
N PHE A 10 -4.70 3.22 -1.30
CA PHE A 10 -5.51 2.19 -1.96
C PHE A 10 -6.25 1.34 -0.91
N THR A 11 -7.53 1.08 -1.16
CA THR A 11 -8.39 0.24 -0.32
C THR A 11 -8.97 -0.96 -1.08
N ARG A 12 -8.91 -0.92 -2.42
CA ARG A 12 -9.47 -1.92 -3.34
C ARG A 12 -8.37 -2.53 -4.21
N VAL A 13 -8.52 -3.81 -4.54
CA VAL A 13 -7.52 -4.58 -5.29
C VAL A 13 -7.46 -4.08 -6.73
N GLU A 14 -8.62 -3.93 -7.36
CA GLU A 14 -8.79 -3.49 -8.74
C GLU A 14 -8.14 -2.13 -9.01
N ASP A 15 -8.25 -1.17 -8.09
CA ASP A 15 -7.69 0.16 -8.23
C ASP A 15 -6.15 0.13 -8.16
N ALA A 16 -5.60 -0.68 -7.25
CA ALA A 16 -4.16 -0.84 -7.08
C ALA A 16 -3.52 -1.55 -8.29
N VAL A 17 -4.16 -2.61 -8.79
CA VAL A 17 -3.73 -3.34 -9.99
C VAL A 17 -3.82 -2.45 -11.22
N PHE A 18 -4.90 -1.70 -11.37
CA PHE A 18 -5.06 -0.76 -12.47
C PHE A 18 -3.96 0.31 -12.46
N ALA A 19 -3.71 0.93 -11.31
CA ALA A 19 -2.63 1.91 -11.17
C ALA A 19 -1.25 1.31 -11.47
N ALA A 20 -0.96 0.10 -10.99
CA ALA A 20 0.27 -0.62 -11.30
C ALA A 20 0.42 -0.86 -12.82
N GLY A 21 -0.67 -1.24 -13.49
CA GLY A 21 -0.71 -1.41 -14.96
C GLY A 21 -0.44 -0.11 -15.74
N LEU A 22 -0.69 1.06 -15.15
CA LEU A 22 -0.35 2.37 -15.73
C LEU A 22 1.12 2.78 -15.51
N GLY A 23 1.91 1.97 -14.81
CA GLY A 23 3.35 2.20 -14.61
C GLY A 23 3.71 3.08 -13.42
N VAL A 24 2.87 3.13 -12.38
CA VAL A 24 3.26 3.73 -11.09
C VAL A 24 4.41 2.94 -10.47
N ASP A 25 5.37 3.63 -9.86
CA ASP A 25 6.54 2.98 -9.27
C ASP A 25 6.23 2.37 -7.89
N ALA A 26 5.24 2.93 -7.19
CA ALA A 26 4.81 2.44 -5.89
C ALA A 26 3.34 2.69 -5.59
N ILE A 27 2.77 1.83 -4.73
CA ILE A 27 1.48 2.04 -4.09
C ILE A 27 1.64 2.33 -2.60
N GLY A 28 0.65 2.98 -1.99
CA GLY A 28 0.60 3.23 -0.55
C GLY A 28 -0.62 2.61 0.11
N LEU A 29 -0.41 1.88 1.20
CA LEU A 29 -1.43 1.31 2.06
C LEU A 29 -1.38 2.01 3.42
N VAL A 30 -2.54 2.39 3.95
CA VAL A 30 -2.63 3.22 5.16
C VAL A 30 -3.04 2.36 6.34
N PHE A 31 -2.16 2.28 7.34
CA PHE A 31 -2.37 1.59 8.62
C PHE A 31 -2.53 2.64 9.73
N TYR A 32 -3.50 3.54 9.55
CA TYR A 32 -3.90 4.54 10.52
C TYR A 32 -5.44 4.55 10.64
N PRO A 33 -6.03 3.95 11.69
CA PRO A 33 -7.47 3.72 11.79
C PRO A 33 -8.39 4.94 11.58
N PRO A 34 -8.04 6.17 12.01
CA PRO A 34 -8.85 7.35 11.75
C PRO A 34 -8.92 7.79 10.27
N SER A 35 -8.02 7.31 9.42
CA SER A 35 -8.07 7.61 7.98
C SER A 35 -9.22 6.85 7.31
N PRO A 36 -10.03 7.50 6.45
CA PRO A 36 -11.05 6.79 5.65
C PRO A 36 -10.42 5.84 4.61
N ARG A 37 -9.10 5.91 4.42
CA ARG A 37 -8.32 5.04 3.52
C ARG A 37 -7.59 3.92 4.28
N HIS A 38 -7.90 3.74 5.56
CA HIS A 38 -7.33 2.67 6.39
C HIS A 38 -7.64 1.29 5.79
N VAL A 39 -6.65 0.39 5.82
CA VAL A 39 -6.81 -1.02 5.49
C VAL A 39 -6.29 -1.90 6.62
N ALA A 40 -7.00 -3.00 6.91
CA ALA A 40 -6.49 -4.06 7.76
C ALA A 40 -5.43 -4.91 7.03
N ILE A 41 -4.62 -5.66 7.78
CA ILE A 41 -3.53 -6.50 7.23
C ILE A 41 -4.08 -7.49 6.19
N GLU A 42 -5.24 -8.11 6.45
CA GLU A 42 -5.84 -9.07 5.54
C GLU A 42 -6.23 -8.43 4.20
N GLN A 43 -6.70 -7.19 4.22
CA GLN A 43 -7.02 -6.44 3.00
C GLN A 43 -5.75 -5.98 2.28
N ALA A 44 -4.73 -5.55 3.02
CA ALA A 44 -3.43 -5.22 2.47
C ALA A 44 -2.81 -6.41 1.74
N LEU A 45 -2.84 -7.61 2.32
CA LEU A 45 -2.36 -8.84 1.70
C LEU A 45 -3.09 -9.17 0.40
N LYS A 46 -4.42 -8.99 0.34
CA LYS A 46 -5.18 -9.16 -0.92
C LYS A 46 -4.71 -8.20 -2.01
N ILE A 47 -4.43 -6.95 -1.66
CA ILE A 47 -3.92 -5.95 -2.60
C ILE A 47 -2.52 -6.35 -3.06
N VAL A 48 -1.60 -6.61 -2.12
CA VAL A 48 -0.20 -6.93 -2.42
C VAL A 48 -0.06 -8.17 -3.29
N ASN A 49 -0.81 -9.24 -2.97
CA ASN A 49 -0.76 -10.50 -3.71
C ASN A 49 -1.29 -10.40 -5.15
N ALA A 50 -2.09 -9.37 -5.47
CA ALA A 50 -2.63 -9.16 -6.80
C ALA A 50 -1.75 -8.24 -7.68
N LEU A 51 -0.77 -7.55 -7.08
CA LEU A 51 0.07 -6.60 -7.82
C LEU A 51 0.99 -7.31 -8.82
N PRO A 52 1.24 -6.69 -9.99
CA PRO A 52 2.28 -7.17 -10.88
C PRO A 52 3.67 -7.00 -10.23
N ALA A 53 4.62 -7.82 -10.69
CA ALA A 53 6.01 -7.74 -10.25
C ALA A 53 6.58 -6.32 -10.39
N PHE A 54 7.56 -6.01 -9.54
CA PHE A 54 8.29 -4.74 -9.52
C PHE A 54 7.50 -3.48 -9.10
N THR A 55 6.24 -3.62 -8.66
CA THR A 55 5.52 -2.53 -7.98
C THR A 55 5.96 -2.46 -6.52
N THR A 56 6.52 -1.32 -6.08
CA THR A 56 6.90 -1.15 -4.67
C THR A 56 5.66 -0.93 -3.80
N VAL A 57 5.58 -1.61 -2.66
CA VAL A 57 4.51 -1.42 -1.68
C VAL A 57 5.04 -0.61 -0.50
N VAL A 58 4.29 0.41 -0.09
CA VAL A 58 4.66 1.28 1.05
C VAL A 58 3.53 1.28 2.07
N ALA A 59 3.85 0.93 3.31
CA ALA A 59 2.95 1.07 4.46
C ALA A 59 3.10 2.46 5.09
N LEU A 60 1.98 3.13 5.41
CA LEU A 60 1.93 4.42 6.09
C LEU A 60 1.36 4.22 7.50
N PHE A 61 2.09 4.74 8.49
CA PHE A 61 1.72 4.74 9.90
C PHE A 61 1.72 6.18 10.44
N VAL A 62 0.96 6.44 11.50
CA VAL A 62 0.99 7.71 12.25
C VAL A 62 1.12 7.36 13.73
N ASP A 63 2.23 7.77 14.34
CA ASP A 63 2.56 7.57 15.76
C ASP A 63 2.31 6.13 16.27
N GLU A 64 2.58 5.14 15.42
CA GLU A 64 2.28 3.73 15.69
C GLU A 64 3.40 3.04 16.49
N GLN A 65 3.05 1.99 17.22
CA GLN A 65 4.01 1.17 17.94
C GLN A 65 4.89 0.37 16.99
N GLU A 66 6.20 0.29 17.29
CA GLU A 66 7.18 -0.46 16.49
C GLU A 66 6.76 -1.93 16.30
N ALA A 67 6.15 -2.55 17.32
CA ALA A 67 5.66 -3.92 17.23
C ALA A 67 4.65 -4.11 16.08
N LEU A 68 3.68 -3.21 15.96
CA LEU A 68 2.69 -3.26 14.88
C LEU A 68 3.32 -2.94 13.52
N ILE A 69 4.25 -1.98 13.46
CA ILE A 69 4.99 -1.69 12.23
C ILE A 69 5.72 -2.94 11.73
N ARG A 70 6.36 -3.70 12.63
CA ARG A 70 7.06 -4.94 12.28
C ARG A 70 6.10 -6.04 11.83
N GLU A 71 4.97 -6.20 12.49
CA GLU A 71 3.92 -7.15 12.11
C GLU A 71 3.38 -6.85 10.70
N VAL A 72 3.18 -5.59 10.36
CA VAL A 72 2.70 -5.18 9.02
C VAL A 72 3.76 -5.37 7.93
N LEU A 73 5.05 -5.29 8.28
CA LEU A 73 6.16 -5.38 7.32
C LEU A 73 6.76 -6.80 7.15
N SER A 74 6.35 -7.77 7.97
CA SER A 74 6.83 -9.16 7.91
C SER A 74 6.16 -9.95 6.80
#